data_AF-A0AA96QI98-F1
#
_entry.id   AF-A0AA96QI98-F1
#
_cell.length_a   1.000
_cell.length_b   1.000
_cell.length_c   1.000
_cell.angle_alpha   90.00
_cell.angle_beta   90.00
_cell.angle_gamma   90.00
#
_symmetry.space_group_name_H-M   'P 1'
#
loop_
_entity.id
_entity.type
_entity.pdbx_description
1 polymer ?
#
loop_
_entity_poly.entity_id
_entity_poly.type
_entity_poly.pdbx_seq_one_letter_code
_entity_poly.pdbx_strand_id
1 'polypeptide(L)'
;MKRHPFAALVAAVLLLAGCGATAEPKGQDDHNAADVMFLQMMLPLHAQGLELTRIAKERTTRAEVRDIAGELDAVQRTETEKMTGWLTGWSQPTAMNGDPSAHEHHGGLHQTSPAEIEALAKAPEADFDTTFLNLMTGHLHNSVELTRSEIEGGSNQQAKDLATTIRESRGKEIARLLSLVGQLPAR
;
A
#
# COMPACT_ATOMS: atom_id res chain seq x y z
N MET A 1 64.06 -30.28 34.66
CA MET A 1 64.57 -31.45 33.92
C MET A 1 64.00 -32.73 34.52
N LYS A 2 63.10 -33.41 33.80
CA LYS A 2 62.98 -34.87 33.65
C LYS A 2 61.86 -35.11 32.64
N ARG A 3 62.16 -35.89 31.61
CA ARG A 3 61.37 -36.06 30.39
C ARG A 3 60.87 -37.51 30.25
N HIS A 4 59.70 -37.64 29.61
CA HIS A 4 59.20 -38.76 28.76
C HIS A 4 58.74 -40.08 29.42
N PRO A 5 57.97 -40.97 28.74
CA PRO A 5 57.19 -40.85 27.49
C PRO A 5 55.78 -41.52 27.47
N PHE A 6 55.01 -41.25 26.41
CA PHE A 6 54.05 -42.09 25.66
C PHE A 6 53.16 -43.13 26.39
N ALA A 7 51.84 -42.94 26.27
CA ALA A 7 50.95 -43.96 25.72
C ALA A 7 49.67 -43.28 25.17
N ALA A 8 49.44 -43.48 23.88
CA ALA A 8 48.23 -43.05 23.19
C ALA A 8 47.06 -43.99 23.53
N LEU A 9 45.87 -43.44 23.73
CA LEU A 9 44.63 -44.16 23.43
C LEU A 9 43.65 -43.18 22.78
N VAL A 10 43.34 -43.48 21.53
CA VAL A 10 42.34 -42.81 20.70
C VAL A 10 40.96 -43.27 21.17
N ALA A 11 40.09 -42.33 21.52
CA ALA A 11 38.65 -42.55 21.58
C ALA A 11 37.99 -41.39 20.83
N ALA A 12 37.62 -41.66 19.57
CA ALA A 12 36.81 -40.78 18.76
C ALA A 12 35.37 -40.82 19.29
N VAL A 13 34.86 -39.67 19.76
CA VAL A 13 33.43 -39.47 19.99
C VAL A 13 33.01 -38.31 19.09
N LEU A 14 32.39 -38.67 17.97
CA LEU A 14 31.62 -37.77 17.11
C LEU A 14 30.33 -37.40 17.86
N LEU A 15 30.23 -36.15 18.32
CA LEU A 15 28.95 -35.54 18.70
C LEU A 15 28.63 -34.47 17.66
N LEU A 16 27.73 -34.85 16.74
CA LEU A 16 26.99 -33.94 15.88
C LEU A 16 26.10 -33.06 16.78
N ALA A 17 26.59 -31.88 17.17
CA ALA A 17 25.72 -30.82 17.66
C ALA A 17 25.09 -30.16 16.43
N GLY A 18 23.89 -30.63 16.09
CA GLY A 18 23.12 -30.15 14.95
C GLY A 18 22.92 -28.64 15.03
N CYS A 19 23.06 -27.98 13.87
CA CYS A 19 22.48 -26.67 13.63
C CYS A 19 21.00 -26.75 13.97
N GLY A 20 20.61 -26.21 15.12
CA GLY A 20 19.25 -25.80 15.35
C GLY A 20 18.98 -24.65 14.39
N ALA A 21 18.51 -24.96 13.18
CA ALA A 21 17.65 -24.04 12.48
C ALA A 21 16.47 -23.83 13.41
N THR A 22 16.49 -22.72 14.15
CA THR A 22 15.28 -22.17 14.73
C THR A 22 14.34 -21.98 13.56
N ALA A 23 13.44 -22.93 13.36
CA ALA A 23 12.27 -22.69 12.55
C ALA A 23 11.61 -21.46 13.18
N GLU A 24 11.65 -20.33 12.47
CA GLU A 24 10.76 -19.23 12.76
C GLU A 24 9.36 -19.85 12.87
N PRO A 25 8.58 -19.50 13.92
CA PRO A 25 7.25 -20.03 14.05
C PRO A 25 6.52 -19.65 12.76
N LYS A 26 6.11 -20.65 11.97
CA LYS A 26 5.12 -20.44 10.92
C LYS A 26 3.87 -19.96 11.63
N GLY A 27 3.69 -18.65 11.67
CA GLY A 27 2.57 -17.99 12.30
C GLY A 27 1.29 -18.59 11.75
N GLN A 28 0.56 -19.24 12.62
CA GLN A 28 -0.79 -19.69 12.37
C GLN A 28 -1.64 -18.42 12.21
N ASP A 29 -1.95 -18.07 10.96
CA ASP A 29 -2.90 -17.05 10.48
C ASP A 29 -3.33 -15.98 11.49
N ASP A 30 -2.45 -15.03 11.80
CA ASP A 30 -2.78 -13.80 12.56
C ASP A 30 -3.50 -12.77 11.66
N HIS A 31 -4.34 -13.24 10.75
CA HIS A 31 -5.13 -12.42 9.84
C HIS A 31 -6.53 -13.03 9.67
N ASN A 32 -7.50 -12.20 9.35
CA ASN A 32 -8.90 -12.55 9.16
C ASN A 32 -9.40 -12.04 7.81
N ALA A 33 -10.70 -12.24 7.54
CA ALA A 33 -11.31 -11.82 6.29
C ALA A 33 -11.29 -10.30 6.07
N ALA A 34 -11.33 -9.49 7.14
CA ALA A 34 -11.23 -8.04 7.03
C ALA A 34 -9.83 -7.61 6.58
N ASP A 35 -8.78 -8.21 7.15
CA ASP A 35 -7.39 -7.97 6.75
C ASP A 35 -7.21 -8.26 5.24
N VAL A 36 -7.68 -9.41 4.77
CA VAL A 36 -7.57 -9.81 3.36
C VAL A 36 -8.37 -8.88 2.45
N MET A 37 -9.61 -8.57 2.81
CA MET A 37 -10.49 -7.70 2.04
C MET A 37 -9.94 -6.29 1.94
N PHE A 38 -9.41 -5.73 3.03
CA PHE A 38 -8.76 -4.41 3.03
C PHE A 38 -7.61 -4.35 2.03
N LEU A 39 -6.67 -5.31 2.10
CA LEU A 39 -5.52 -5.33 1.19
C LEU A 39 -5.96 -5.51 -0.27
N GLN A 40 -6.90 -6.43 -0.53
CA GLN A 40 -7.41 -6.68 -1.88
C GLN A 40 -8.20 -5.50 -2.47
N MET A 41 -8.90 -4.72 -1.65
CA MET A 41 -9.60 -3.51 -2.10
C MET A 41 -8.66 -2.31 -2.27
N MET A 42 -7.62 -2.22 -1.46
CA MET A 42 -6.67 -1.10 -1.51
C MET A 42 -5.74 -1.22 -2.74
N LEU A 43 -5.39 -2.44 -3.19
CA LEU A 43 -4.56 -2.65 -4.38
C LEU A 43 -5.10 -2.00 -5.67
N PRO A 44 -6.36 -2.23 -6.11
CA PRO A 44 -6.91 -1.55 -7.28
C PRO A 44 -7.12 -0.04 -7.05
N LEU A 45 -7.39 0.37 -5.81
CA LEU A 45 -7.47 1.80 -5.46
C LEU A 45 -6.11 2.48 -5.69
N HIS A 46 -5.01 1.87 -5.21
CA HIS A 46 -3.65 2.35 -5.49
C HIS A 46 -3.31 2.33 -6.98
N ALA A 47 -3.76 1.33 -7.73
CA ALA A 47 -3.55 1.31 -9.18
C ALA A 47 -4.20 2.52 -9.89
N GLN A 48 -5.40 2.93 -9.48
CA GLN A 48 -6.05 4.13 -9.99
C GLN A 48 -5.26 5.40 -9.60
N GLY A 49 -4.82 5.51 -8.35
CA GLY A 49 -4.02 6.64 -7.88
C GLY A 49 -2.67 6.77 -8.61
N LEU A 50 -2.00 5.65 -8.89
CA LEU A 50 -0.78 5.60 -9.70
C LEU A 50 -1.02 6.10 -11.13
N GLU A 51 -2.17 5.78 -11.73
CA GLU A 51 -2.51 6.28 -13.06
C GLU A 51 -2.77 7.80 -13.06
N LEU A 52 -3.51 8.31 -12.08
CA LEU A 52 -3.74 9.75 -11.91
C LEU A 52 -2.41 10.51 -11.74
N THR A 53 -1.51 10.02 -10.88
CA THR A 53 -0.21 10.65 -10.64
C THR A 53 0.70 10.61 -11.86
N ARG A 54 0.66 9.52 -12.65
CA ARG A 54 1.37 9.44 -13.95
C ARG A 54 0.87 10.51 -14.91
N ILE A 55 -0.44 10.64 -15.08
CA ILE A 55 -1.04 11.68 -15.95
C ILE A 55 -0.61 13.09 -15.48
N ALA A 56 -0.65 13.36 -14.17
CA ALA A 56 -0.18 14.63 -13.61
C ALA A 56 1.28 14.91 -13.92
N LYS A 57 2.18 13.94 -13.70
CA LYS A 57 3.61 14.07 -13.97
C LYS A 57 3.91 14.33 -15.45
N GLU A 58 3.05 13.89 -16.37
CA GLU A 58 3.22 14.12 -17.80
C GLU A 58 2.64 15.46 -18.27
N ARG A 59 1.52 15.89 -17.68
CA ARG A 59 0.71 17.00 -18.25
C ARG A 59 0.80 18.33 -17.51
N THR A 60 1.04 18.33 -16.19
CA THR A 60 1.11 19.61 -15.46
C THR A 60 2.31 20.43 -15.92
N THR A 61 2.22 21.76 -15.83
CA THR A 61 3.37 22.67 -15.97
C THR A 61 3.81 23.27 -14.63
N ARG A 62 3.04 23.05 -13.54
CA ARG A 62 3.33 23.57 -12.20
C ARG A 62 4.20 22.59 -11.42
N ALA A 63 5.31 23.09 -10.87
CA ALA A 63 6.28 22.26 -10.15
C ALA A 63 5.63 21.60 -8.91
N GLU A 64 4.82 22.36 -8.17
CA GLU A 64 4.20 21.93 -6.93
C GLU A 64 3.19 20.79 -7.14
N VAL A 65 2.50 20.78 -8.28
CA VAL A 65 1.58 19.69 -8.68
C VAL A 65 2.38 18.46 -9.10
N ARG A 66 3.48 18.64 -9.82
CA ARG A 66 4.38 17.53 -10.20
C ARG A 66 5.01 16.87 -8.99
N ASP A 67 5.42 17.68 -8.01
CA ASP A 67 6.07 17.21 -6.78
C ASP A 67 5.14 16.34 -5.95
N ILE A 68 3.92 16.83 -5.64
CA ILE A 68 2.96 16.02 -4.87
C ILE A 68 2.54 14.76 -5.64
N ALA A 69 2.40 14.82 -6.96
CA ALA A 69 2.13 13.63 -7.77
C ALA A 69 3.28 12.60 -7.69
N GLY A 70 4.53 13.06 -7.69
CA GLY A 70 5.71 12.21 -7.52
C GLY A 70 5.77 11.56 -6.13
N GLU A 71 5.48 12.32 -5.07
CA GLU A 71 5.43 11.81 -3.71
C GLU A 71 4.32 10.76 -3.53
N LEU A 72 3.11 11.04 -4.04
CA LEU A 72 1.98 10.12 -4.00
C LEU A 72 2.29 8.81 -4.74
N ASP A 73 2.91 8.88 -5.93
CA ASP A 73 3.32 7.70 -6.71
C ASP A 73 4.30 6.83 -5.91
N ALA A 74 5.33 7.43 -5.31
CA ALA A 74 6.32 6.69 -4.53
C ALA A 74 5.73 6.00 -3.29
N VAL A 75 4.87 6.71 -2.54
CA VAL A 75 4.18 6.18 -1.36
C VAL A 75 3.27 5.02 -1.75
N GLN A 76 2.42 5.19 -2.78
CA GLN A 76 1.48 4.16 -3.20
C GLN A 76 2.19 2.91 -3.75
N ARG A 77 3.34 3.04 -4.42
CA ARG A 77 4.13 1.86 -4.84
C ARG A 77 4.64 1.07 -3.63
N THR A 78 5.22 1.78 -2.66
CA THR A 78 5.74 1.15 -1.43
C THR A 78 4.64 0.44 -0.65
N GLU A 79 3.46 1.04 -0.55
CA GLU A 79 2.29 0.43 0.09
C GLU A 79 1.81 -0.79 -0.70
N THR A 80 1.68 -0.68 -2.03
CA THR A 80 1.31 -1.79 -2.93
C THR A 80 2.21 -3.02 -2.77
N GLU A 81 3.52 -2.80 -2.69
CA GLU A 81 4.50 -3.87 -2.50
C GLU A 81 4.30 -4.61 -1.16
N LYS A 82 4.08 -3.87 -0.07
CA LYS A 82 3.79 -4.47 1.26
C LYS A 82 2.52 -5.30 1.23
N MET A 83 1.43 -4.72 0.72
CA MET A 83 0.12 -5.39 0.67
C MET A 83 0.17 -6.67 -0.18
N THR A 84 0.84 -6.62 -1.33
CA THR A 84 1.06 -7.78 -2.21
C THR A 84 1.89 -8.86 -1.52
N GLY A 85 2.96 -8.45 -0.81
CA GLY A 85 3.82 -9.35 -0.04
C GLY A 85 3.05 -10.08 1.07
N TRP A 86 2.21 -9.36 1.82
CA TRP A 86 1.38 -9.94 2.87
C TRP A 86 0.34 -10.92 2.32
N LEU A 87 -0.43 -10.53 1.29
CA LEU A 87 -1.39 -11.45 0.66
C LEU A 87 -0.72 -12.73 0.14
N THR A 88 0.44 -12.60 -0.50
CA THR A 88 1.23 -13.74 -0.97
C THR A 88 1.70 -14.61 0.19
N GLY A 89 2.23 -14.00 1.26
CA GLY A 89 2.69 -14.71 2.45
C GLY A 89 1.57 -15.44 3.19
N TRP A 90 0.35 -14.89 3.15
CA TRP A 90 -0.87 -15.47 3.70
C TRP A 90 -1.53 -16.50 2.77
N SER A 91 -0.93 -16.78 1.60
CA SER A 91 -1.50 -17.64 0.56
C SER A 91 -2.90 -17.20 0.10
N GLN A 92 -3.16 -15.89 0.13
CA GLN A 92 -4.38 -15.26 -0.34
C GLN A 92 -4.18 -14.67 -1.74
N PRO A 93 -5.22 -14.64 -2.60
CA PRO A 93 -5.10 -14.00 -3.90
C PRO A 93 -4.92 -12.48 -3.75
N THR A 94 -4.18 -11.86 -4.66
CA THR A 94 -3.99 -10.40 -4.69
C THR A 94 -5.18 -9.66 -5.29
N ALA A 95 -6.00 -10.36 -6.07
CA ALA A 95 -7.26 -9.86 -6.60
C ALA A 95 -8.42 -10.53 -5.85
N MET A 96 -9.51 -9.79 -5.64
CA MET A 96 -10.76 -10.40 -5.20
C MET A 96 -11.28 -11.33 -6.30
N ASN A 97 -11.60 -12.57 -5.95
CA ASN A 97 -12.34 -13.46 -6.85
C ASN A 97 -13.82 -13.06 -6.79
N GLY A 98 -14.28 -12.23 -7.71
CA GLY A 98 -15.68 -11.79 -7.73
C GLY A 98 -15.97 -10.74 -8.80
N ASP A 99 -17.26 -10.56 -9.06
CA ASP A 99 -17.75 -9.46 -9.89
C ASP A 99 -17.39 -8.12 -9.21
N PRO A 100 -16.63 -7.21 -9.86
CA PRO A 100 -16.33 -5.89 -9.32
C PRO A 100 -17.57 -5.11 -8.88
N SER A 101 -18.74 -5.40 -9.49
CA SER A 101 -20.02 -4.78 -9.16
C SER A 101 -20.68 -5.32 -7.87
N ALA A 102 -20.15 -6.40 -7.28
CA ALA A 102 -20.68 -6.98 -6.04
C ALA A 102 -20.63 -6.01 -4.85
N HIS A 103 -19.77 -4.98 -4.91
CA HIS A 103 -19.66 -3.94 -3.90
C HIS A 103 -20.32 -2.60 -4.31
N GLU A 104 -20.83 -2.47 -5.54
CA GLU A 104 -21.49 -1.24 -6.01
C GLU A 104 -22.86 -1.02 -5.36
N HIS A 105 -23.57 -2.10 -4.99
CA HIS A 105 -24.96 -2.05 -4.52
C HIS A 105 -25.16 -1.74 -3.02
N HIS A 106 -24.07 -1.57 -2.25
CA HIS A 106 -24.15 -1.31 -0.80
C HIS A 106 -23.93 0.16 -0.42
N GLY A 107 -24.12 1.10 -1.36
CA GLY A 107 -23.76 2.52 -1.13
C GLY A 107 -22.24 2.69 -1.06
N GLY A 108 -21.53 1.96 -1.93
CA GLY A 108 -20.08 1.82 -1.91
C GLY A 108 -19.32 3.14 -1.99
N LEU A 109 -18.05 3.10 -1.57
CA LEU A 109 -17.12 4.22 -1.71
C LEU A 109 -17.14 4.73 -3.16
N HIS A 110 -17.25 6.05 -3.35
CA HIS A 110 -17.27 6.67 -4.69
C HIS A 110 -15.93 6.42 -5.38
N GLN A 111 -15.76 5.30 -6.07
CA GLN A 111 -14.48 4.97 -6.70
C GLN A 111 -14.17 5.94 -7.84
N THR A 112 -12.88 6.18 -8.07
CA THR A 112 -12.45 6.91 -9.26
C THR A 112 -12.67 6.02 -10.48
N SER A 113 -13.67 6.37 -11.27
CA SER A 113 -14.09 5.59 -12.43
C SER A 113 -13.08 5.71 -13.58
N PRO A 114 -13.01 4.71 -14.48
CA PRO A 114 -12.22 4.82 -15.70
C PRO A 114 -12.57 6.05 -16.55
N ALA A 115 -13.84 6.45 -16.56
CA ALA A 115 -14.31 7.63 -17.28
C ALA A 115 -13.75 8.93 -16.67
N GLU A 116 -13.63 9.04 -15.34
CA GLU A 116 -13.01 10.19 -14.68
C GLU A 116 -11.49 10.25 -14.96
N ILE A 117 -10.80 9.11 -14.99
CA ILE A 117 -9.38 9.03 -15.37
C ILE A 117 -9.19 9.47 -16.82
N GLU A 118 -10.04 9.00 -17.74
CA GLU A 118 -10.01 9.40 -19.14
C GLU A 118 -10.31 10.89 -19.31
N ALA A 119 -11.27 11.43 -18.55
CA ALA A 119 -11.60 12.85 -18.55
C ALA A 119 -10.41 13.70 -18.06
N LEU A 120 -9.68 13.25 -17.04
CA LEU A 120 -8.44 13.92 -16.61
C LEU A 120 -7.38 13.91 -17.72
N ALA A 121 -7.16 12.78 -18.38
CA ALA A 121 -6.20 12.66 -19.47
C ALA A 121 -6.52 13.63 -20.62
N LYS A 122 -7.81 13.90 -20.86
CA LYS A 122 -8.32 14.79 -21.91
C LYS A 122 -8.60 16.22 -21.46
N ALA A 123 -8.40 16.55 -20.18
CA ALA A 123 -8.75 17.87 -19.65
C ALA A 123 -8.00 18.99 -20.40
N PRO A 124 -8.63 20.12 -20.73
CA PRO A 124 -7.95 21.28 -21.31
C PRO A 124 -6.76 21.71 -20.45
N GLU A 125 -5.67 22.19 -21.06
CA GLU A 125 -4.45 22.58 -20.31
C GLU A 125 -4.73 23.61 -19.21
N ALA A 126 -5.59 24.61 -19.50
CA ALA A 126 -6.01 25.62 -18.53
C ALA A 126 -6.74 25.05 -17.31
N ASP A 127 -7.33 23.86 -17.46
CA ASP A 127 -8.20 23.24 -16.46
C ASP A 127 -7.53 22.06 -15.77
N PHE A 128 -6.43 21.56 -16.35
CA PHE A 128 -5.82 20.29 -15.99
C PHE A 128 -5.50 20.20 -14.50
N ASP A 129 -4.77 21.17 -13.95
CA ASP A 129 -4.35 21.13 -12.54
C ASP A 129 -5.56 21.20 -11.59
N THR A 130 -6.60 21.97 -11.92
CA THR A 130 -7.83 22.00 -11.13
C THR A 130 -8.49 20.61 -11.11
N THR A 131 -8.62 20.00 -12.28
CA THR A 131 -9.24 18.68 -12.45
C THR A 131 -8.44 17.61 -11.71
N PHE A 132 -7.12 17.59 -11.86
CA PHE A 132 -6.25 16.64 -11.15
C PHE A 132 -6.37 16.78 -9.64
N LEU A 133 -6.21 18.00 -9.11
CA LEU A 133 -6.21 18.22 -7.65
C LEU A 133 -7.55 17.84 -7.02
N ASN A 134 -8.67 18.18 -7.67
CA ASN A 134 -10.00 17.80 -7.18
C ASN A 134 -10.22 16.28 -7.25
N LEU A 135 -9.86 15.66 -8.38
CA LEU A 135 -10.04 14.22 -8.56
C LEU A 135 -9.17 13.41 -7.59
N MET A 136 -7.90 13.79 -7.44
CA MET A 136 -6.99 13.17 -6.48
C MET A 136 -7.48 13.38 -5.05
N THR A 137 -8.00 14.56 -4.70
CA THR A 137 -8.57 14.79 -3.35
C THR A 137 -9.71 13.81 -3.04
N GLY A 138 -10.66 13.65 -3.97
CA GLY A 138 -11.73 12.66 -3.83
C GLY A 138 -11.20 11.22 -3.73
N HIS A 139 -10.22 10.89 -4.57
CA HIS A 139 -9.57 9.58 -4.57
C HIS A 139 -8.91 9.25 -3.21
N LEU A 140 -8.15 10.18 -2.62
CA LEU A 140 -7.52 9.98 -1.31
C LEU A 140 -8.55 9.88 -0.18
N HIS A 141 -9.69 10.57 -0.27
CA HIS A 141 -10.79 10.41 0.67
C HIS A 141 -11.34 8.98 0.67
N ASN A 142 -11.48 8.34 -0.50
CA ASN A 142 -11.89 6.93 -0.56
C ASN A 142 -10.90 5.99 0.13
N SER A 143 -9.60 6.26 -0.01
CA SER A 143 -8.56 5.51 0.69
C SER A 143 -8.73 5.64 2.21
N VAL A 144 -8.97 6.85 2.73
CA VAL A 144 -9.23 7.10 4.15
C VAL A 144 -10.44 6.31 4.65
N GLU A 145 -11.55 6.33 3.91
CA GLU A 145 -12.76 5.62 4.33
C GLU A 145 -12.54 4.09 4.36
N LEU A 146 -11.78 3.54 3.39
CA LEU A 146 -11.42 2.13 3.37
C LEU A 146 -10.57 1.69 4.57
N THR A 147 -9.72 2.58 5.12
CA THR A 147 -8.90 2.22 6.31
C THR A 147 -9.73 1.98 7.57
N ARG A 148 -10.97 2.49 7.66
CA ARG A 148 -11.80 2.37 8.87
C ARG A 148 -12.20 0.92 9.13
N SER A 149 -12.62 0.20 8.10
CA SER A 149 -13.04 -1.20 8.22
C SER A 149 -11.91 -2.10 8.71
N GLU A 150 -10.68 -1.83 8.26
CA GLU A 150 -9.49 -2.55 8.70
C GLU A 150 -9.15 -2.26 10.16
N ILE A 151 -9.20 -0.99 10.56
CA ILE A 151 -8.82 -0.60 11.92
C ILE A 151 -9.81 -1.16 12.96
N GLU A 152 -11.09 -1.22 12.59
CA GLU A 152 -12.16 -1.74 13.45
C GLU A 152 -12.26 -3.27 13.42
N GLY A 153 -12.15 -3.88 12.23
CA GLY A 153 -12.43 -5.31 12.01
C GLY A 153 -11.22 -6.21 11.77
N GLY A 154 -10.06 -5.65 11.43
CA GLY A 154 -8.82 -6.38 11.19
C GLY A 154 -8.24 -6.98 12.47
N SER A 155 -7.59 -8.13 12.31
CA SER A 155 -6.90 -8.86 13.38
C SER A 155 -5.38 -8.76 13.29
N ASN A 156 -4.85 -8.55 12.09
CA ASN A 156 -3.41 -8.48 11.88
C ASN A 156 -2.87 -7.11 12.29
N GLN A 157 -2.03 -7.06 13.33
CA GLN A 157 -1.53 -5.77 13.83
C GLN A 157 -0.77 -4.97 12.77
N GLN A 158 -0.02 -5.62 11.87
CA GLN A 158 0.73 -4.91 10.82
C GLN A 158 -0.19 -4.29 9.76
N ALA A 159 -1.28 -4.97 9.41
CA ALA A 159 -2.30 -4.43 8.49
C ALA A 159 -3.03 -3.23 9.11
N LYS A 160 -3.39 -3.31 10.40
CA LYS A 160 -3.99 -2.17 11.15
C LYS A 160 -3.05 -0.98 11.26
N ASP A 161 -1.76 -1.22 11.47
CA ASP A 161 -0.73 -0.19 11.53
C ASP A 161 -0.56 0.49 10.16
N LEU A 162 -0.58 -0.29 9.07
CA LEU A 162 -0.59 0.25 7.71
C LEU A 162 -1.84 1.10 7.46
N ALA A 163 -3.03 0.60 7.79
CA ALA A 163 -4.28 1.34 7.62
C ALA A 163 -4.28 2.66 8.41
N THR A 164 -3.75 2.65 9.64
CA THR A 164 -3.58 3.87 10.44
C THR A 164 -2.62 4.85 9.78
N THR A 165 -1.49 4.35 9.26
CA THR A 165 -0.50 5.16 8.54
C THR A 165 -1.10 5.78 7.29
N ILE A 166 -1.82 5.00 6.48
CA ILE A 166 -2.52 5.47 5.28
C ILE A 166 -3.53 6.57 5.66
N ARG A 167 -4.35 6.35 6.69
CA ARG A 167 -5.34 7.36 7.11
C ARG A 167 -4.68 8.70 7.45
N GLU A 168 -3.57 8.67 8.17
CA GLU A 168 -2.85 9.88 8.57
C GLU A 168 -2.12 10.55 7.40
N SER A 169 -1.46 9.78 6.53
CA SER A 169 -0.75 10.33 5.37
C SER A 169 -1.74 10.96 4.37
N ARG A 170 -2.81 10.24 4.03
CA ARG A 170 -3.87 10.72 3.12
C ARG A 170 -4.52 11.99 3.65
N GLY A 171 -4.74 12.11 4.97
CA GLY A 171 -5.24 13.35 5.57
C GLY A 171 -4.32 14.56 5.36
N LYS A 172 -3.00 14.38 5.47
CA LYS A 172 -2.00 15.44 5.22
C LYS A 172 -1.91 15.78 3.72
N GLU A 173 -1.97 14.78 2.87
CA GLU A 173 -1.94 14.94 1.41
C GLU A 173 -3.18 15.67 0.90
N ILE A 174 -4.37 15.33 1.39
CA ILE A 174 -5.63 16.05 1.12
C ILE A 174 -5.48 17.53 1.49
N ALA A 175 -4.97 17.83 2.69
CA ALA A 175 -4.76 19.22 3.11
C ALA A 175 -3.80 19.97 2.17
N ARG A 176 -2.74 19.32 1.68
CA ARG A 176 -1.81 19.91 0.71
C ARG A 176 -2.47 20.11 -0.66
N LEU A 177 -3.25 19.16 -1.16
CA LEU A 177 -3.99 19.30 -2.41
C LEU A 177 -4.97 20.48 -2.36
N LEU A 178 -5.74 20.60 -1.27
CA LEU A 178 -6.66 21.72 -1.07
C LEU A 178 -5.93 23.07 -1.00
N SER A 179 -4.76 23.11 -0.36
CA SER A 179 -3.90 24.31 -0.38
C SER A 179 -3.47 24.66 -1.81
N LEU A 180 -3.09 23.68 -2.63
CA LEU A 180 -2.71 23.91 -4.02
C LEU A 180 -3.89 24.41 -4.87
N VAL A 181 -5.11 23.90 -4.63
CA VAL A 181 -6.33 24.41 -5.28
C VAL A 181 -6.51 25.90 -4.99
N GLY A 182 -6.32 26.34 -3.74
CA GLY A 182 -6.41 27.75 -3.36
C GLY A 182 -5.31 28.65 -3.94
N GLN A 183 -4.23 28.07 -4.47
CA GLN A 183 -3.12 28.78 -5.11
C GLN A 183 -3.22 28.79 -6.65
N LEU A 184 -4.25 28.16 -7.21
CA LEU A 184 -4.52 28.25 -8.65
C LEU A 184 -5.03 29.65 -8.99
N PRO A 185 -4.73 30.16 -10.21
CA PRO A 185 -5.31 31.42 -10.68
C PRO A 185 -6.85 31.34 -10.64
N ALA A 186 -7.50 32.44 -10.25
CA ALA A 186 -8.94 32.56 -10.43
C ALA A 186 -9.27 32.49 -11.94
N ARG A 187 -10.33 31.77 -12.28
CA ARG A 187 -10.84 31.68 -13.66
C ARG A 187 -11.65 32.91 -14.02
#